data_AF-A0A1Q3ZKM5-F1
#
_entry.id   AF-A0A1Q3ZKM5-F1
#
_cell.length_a   1.000
_cell.length_b   1.000
_cell.length_c   1.000
_cell.angle_alpha   90.00
_cell.angle_beta   90.00
_cell.angle_gamma   90.00
#
_symmetry.space_group_name_H-M   'P 1'
#
loop_
_entity.id
_entity.type
_entity.pdbx_description
1 polymer ?
#
loop_
_entity_poly.entity_id
_entity_poly.type
_entity_poly.pdbx_seq_one_letter_code
_entity_poly.pdbx_strand_id
1 'polypeptide(L)'
;MMKFLFSALLFCLFTAESFAQKSEELIPRDAVTTFSINNINLLKKISMDDLVQYDFMAEVQSELFDGSTNDKTLKDAGFDFNQRINAFFGQTQEYEISGFTFGISDESSILQVFDDFDEIQSHIPGVKILRSELNYLFIKGSSVLILRVDPNTKLVKDIADSIWYESGYGYYIPDSDLNIFNADEYYEEDDTFEEVIPTDIIEETMEDSTFAPFDEFGDLDLLNKNYWELRDSIRFEYQQLFIRKISTELFMENRSLYSDYPDYQAQLNKPVDGIFYLDNSRNLTNNKGIWQFQNLFPSLFSDTKELYDGNIITGELNIVKNEIIVDIKAKYGEKLGRIYSDMTNSKFEKNFQKYIHKDALAYFTYNANLKNGYHTSFDVIMDMIRDDEDQKVLSNVLLAELINEFVDVDNIFEVYQGSMFGSLNGYKKIKTTRIDYQYDEETFEYSETEVEDEQDIPNFTIGFKTEKPEFLNRISRVLSKVQPDIVKHEGYYEIQNAILNTIPGYFAIVGNTVIFSVDENLFTTHLNGYAKSERINIKKAKKSKFTFVHLDLDQALMKLPKEVLTERQNEIVSALTNKSGIIELKTVKNTKKETSFQLNYTLNEDIENNGKYLLDLINSLYTLTKK
;
A
#
# COMPACT_ATOMS: atom_id res chain seq x y z
N MET A 1 -6.75 -60.18 24.02
CA MET A 1 -6.26 -59.00 24.78
C MET A 1 -5.06 -58.33 24.11
N MET A 2 -3.97 -59.04 23.80
CA MET A 2 -2.76 -58.44 23.20
C MET A 2 -2.97 -57.72 21.85
N LYS A 3 -3.87 -58.22 20.98
CA LYS A 3 -4.23 -57.54 19.72
C LYS A 3 -5.04 -56.25 19.90
N PHE A 4 -5.87 -56.17 20.94
CA PHE A 4 -6.62 -54.94 21.26
C PHE A 4 -5.72 -53.87 21.90
N LEU A 5 -4.74 -54.29 22.72
CA LEU A 5 -3.73 -53.38 23.25
C LEU A 5 -2.83 -52.81 22.15
N PHE A 6 -2.44 -53.62 21.16
CA PHE A 6 -1.60 -53.16 20.05
C PHE A 6 -2.33 -52.21 19.11
N SER A 7 -3.63 -52.45 18.84
CA SER A 7 -4.46 -51.52 18.07
C SER A 7 -4.77 -50.23 18.83
N ALA A 8 -4.96 -50.28 20.15
CA ALA A 8 -5.12 -49.08 20.97
C ALA A 8 -3.81 -48.27 21.08
N LEU A 9 -2.65 -48.95 21.17
CA LEU A 9 -1.35 -48.27 21.14
C LEU A 9 -1.05 -47.64 19.77
N LEU A 10 -1.41 -48.31 18.66
CA LEU A 10 -1.28 -47.74 17.32
C LEU A 10 -2.25 -46.58 17.11
N PHE A 11 -3.48 -46.66 17.63
CA PHE A 11 -4.44 -45.55 17.56
C PHE A 11 -3.99 -44.38 18.43
N CYS A 12 -3.40 -44.64 19.61
CA CYS A 12 -2.77 -43.60 20.44
C CYS A 12 -1.51 -43.02 19.81
N LEU A 13 -0.73 -43.79 19.03
CA LEU A 13 0.43 -43.31 18.29
C LEU A 13 0.03 -42.51 17.04
N PHE A 14 -1.11 -42.82 16.41
CA PHE A 14 -1.69 -42.02 15.32
C PHE A 14 -2.47 -40.78 15.81
N THR A 15 -2.99 -40.78 17.05
CA THR A 15 -3.51 -39.55 17.69
C THR A 15 -2.42 -38.75 18.43
N ALA A 16 -1.21 -39.32 18.54
CA ALA A 16 -0.01 -38.66 19.05
C ALA A 16 0.90 -38.11 17.93
N GLU A 17 0.44 -38.11 16.68
CA GLU A 17 0.50 -36.87 15.89
C GLU A 17 -0.49 -35.88 16.53
N SER A 18 -0.20 -35.55 17.79
CA SER A 18 -0.77 -34.43 18.51
C SER A 18 -0.74 -33.25 17.56
N PHE A 19 -1.86 -32.54 17.47
CA PHE A 19 -1.97 -31.22 16.85
C PHE A 19 -0.78 -30.36 17.33
N ALA A 20 0.34 -30.45 16.63
CA ALA A 20 1.47 -29.58 16.85
C ALA A 20 0.97 -28.24 16.33
N GLN A 21 0.72 -27.32 17.28
CA GLN A 21 0.25 -25.98 16.97
C GLN A 21 1.21 -25.38 15.96
N LYS A 22 0.73 -25.11 14.75
CA LYS A 22 1.58 -24.61 13.68
C LYS A 22 1.80 -23.10 13.85
N SER A 23 2.88 -22.58 13.28
CA SER A 23 3.21 -21.15 13.33
C SER A 23 2.03 -20.25 12.90
N GLU A 24 1.25 -20.65 11.90
CA GLU A 24 0.13 -19.84 11.40
C GLU A 24 -1.03 -19.68 12.40
N GLU A 25 -1.10 -20.58 13.40
CA GLU A 25 -2.10 -20.56 14.47
C GLU A 25 -1.71 -19.59 15.60
N LEU A 26 -0.47 -19.07 15.60
CA LEU A 26 0.05 -18.13 16.61
C LEU A 26 -0.10 -16.66 16.24
N ILE A 27 -0.72 -16.35 15.09
CA ILE A 27 -0.92 -14.96 14.66
C ILE A 27 -2.06 -14.34 15.50
N PRO A 28 -1.82 -13.22 16.21
CA PRO A 28 -2.85 -12.56 17.01
C PRO A 28 -4.10 -12.24 16.19
N ARG A 29 -5.28 -12.39 16.80
CA ARG A 29 -6.57 -12.11 16.14
C ARG A 29 -6.72 -10.65 15.70
N ASP A 30 -5.99 -9.73 16.32
CA ASP A 30 -6.01 -8.30 16.00
C ASP A 30 -5.14 -7.94 14.78
N ALA A 31 -4.43 -8.92 14.20
CA ALA A 31 -3.76 -8.74 12.92
C ALA A 31 -4.80 -8.49 11.82
N VAL A 32 -4.60 -7.40 11.07
CA VAL A 32 -5.44 -7.04 9.91
C VAL A 32 -4.72 -7.27 8.60
N THR A 33 -3.38 -7.30 8.62
CA THR A 33 -2.55 -7.62 7.46
C THR A 33 -1.67 -8.82 7.79
N THR A 34 -1.56 -9.76 6.87
CA THR A 34 -0.69 -10.92 6.99
C THR A 34 -0.10 -11.29 5.65
N PHE A 35 1.21 -11.55 5.64
CA PHE A 35 1.91 -12.13 4.53
C PHE A 35 2.57 -13.43 4.97
N SER A 36 2.25 -14.53 4.29
CA SER A 36 2.68 -15.88 4.66
C SER A 36 3.41 -16.54 3.51
N ILE A 37 4.62 -17.03 3.74
CA ILE A 37 5.41 -17.78 2.76
C ILE A 37 5.38 -19.27 3.10
N ASN A 38 5.16 -20.10 2.07
CA ASN A 38 5.34 -21.55 2.17
C ASN A 38 6.81 -21.93 1.93
N ASN A 39 7.53 -22.11 3.04
CA ASN A 39 8.96 -22.37 3.04
C ASN A 39 9.36 -23.63 2.27
N ILE A 40 8.61 -24.73 2.33
CA ILE A 40 8.94 -25.97 1.60
C ILE A 40 9.03 -25.71 0.10
N ASN A 41 8.09 -24.96 -0.45
CA ASN A 41 8.04 -24.74 -1.89
C ASN A 41 9.02 -23.67 -2.36
N LEU A 42 9.27 -22.66 -1.52
CA LEU A 42 10.25 -21.61 -1.81
C LEU A 42 11.69 -22.14 -1.68
N LEU A 43 12.00 -22.92 -0.64
CA LEU A 43 13.36 -23.39 -0.37
C LEU A 43 13.80 -24.58 -1.23
N LYS A 44 12.85 -25.31 -1.84
CA LYS A 44 13.17 -26.19 -2.98
C LYS A 44 13.71 -25.39 -4.17
N LYS A 45 13.40 -24.10 -4.24
CA LYS A 45 13.80 -23.21 -5.32
C LYS A 45 14.99 -22.33 -4.90
N ILE A 46 15.16 -21.97 -3.62
CA ILE A 46 16.16 -21.01 -3.15
C ILE A 46 16.86 -21.53 -1.89
N SER A 47 18.18 -21.40 -1.78
CA SER A 47 18.86 -21.78 -0.53
C SER A 47 18.66 -20.73 0.57
N MET A 48 18.68 -21.13 1.84
CA MET A 48 18.64 -20.18 2.95
C MET A 48 19.87 -19.25 2.95
N ASP A 49 21.03 -19.76 2.50
CA ASP A 49 22.27 -18.98 2.35
C ASP A 49 22.11 -17.85 1.33
N ASP A 50 21.32 -18.05 0.27
CA ASP A 50 20.95 -16.98 -0.66
C ASP A 50 19.93 -16.01 -0.03
N LEU A 51 18.94 -16.52 0.74
CA LEU A 51 17.87 -15.70 1.31
C LEU A 51 18.39 -14.68 2.33
N VAL A 52 19.33 -15.07 3.20
CA VAL A 52 19.88 -14.19 4.24
C VAL A 52 20.86 -13.14 3.71
N GLN A 53 21.32 -13.25 2.45
CA GLN A 53 22.18 -12.26 1.81
C GLN A 53 21.41 -11.03 1.30
N TYR A 54 20.08 -11.09 1.26
CA TYR A 54 19.26 -9.98 0.83
C TYR A 54 19.09 -8.95 1.96
N ASP A 55 19.28 -7.67 1.64
CA ASP A 55 19.15 -6.54 2.56
C ASP A 55 17.77 -6.46 3.24
N PHE A 56 16.68 -6.79 2.53
CA PHE A 56 15.36 -6.87 3.17
C PHE A 56 15.30 -7.95 4.23
N MET A 57 15.99 -9.07 4.00
CA MET A 57 16.08 -10.15 4.96
C MET A 57 17.01 -9.78 6.11
N ALA A 58 18.10 -9.06 5.82
CA ALA A 58 19.02 -8.54 6.84
C ALA A 58 18.35 -7.51 7.77
N GLU A 59 17.42 -6.70 7.26
CA GLU A 59 16.65 -5.78 8.10
C GLU A 59 15.51 -6.47 8.84
N VAL A 60 14.81 -7.43 8.20
CA VAL A 60 13.93 -8.33 8.94
C VAL A 60 14.71 -9.00 10.07
N GLN A 61 15.95 -9.43 9.83
CA GLN A 61 16.84 -9.93 10.88
C GLN A 61 17.17 -8.86 11.91
N SER A 62 17.60 -7.67 11.51
CA SER A 62 17.93 -6.58 12.42
C SER A 62 16.76 -6.19 13.33
N GLU A 63 15.55 -6.09 12.77
CA GLU A 63 14.30 -5.83 13.49
C GLU A 63 13.90 -7.00 14.41
N LEU A 64 14.20 -8.23 13.98
CA LEU A 64 13.96 -9.43 14.79
C LEU A 64 14.95 -9.57 15.95
N PHE A 65 16.19 -9.09 15.79
CA PHE A 65 17.31 -9.31 16.73
C PHE A 65 17.81 -8.03 17.41
N ASP A 66 16.99 -6.96 17.44
CA ASP A 66 17.28 -5.68 18.12
C ASP A 66 18.67 -5.10 17.77
N GLY A 67 19.16 -5.36 16.56
CA GLY A 67 20.48 -4.93 16.07
C GLY A 67 21.72 -5.68 16.59
N SER A 68 21.60 -6.69 17.47
CA SER A 68 22.74 -7.43 18.03
C SER A 68 22.69 -8.93 17.71
N THR A 69 23.21 -9.34 16.55
CA THR A 69 23.21 -10.76 16.18
C THR A 69 24.50 -11.53 16.46
N ASN A 70 25.61 -10.91 16.91
CA ASN A 70 26.91 -11.61 17.05
C ASN A 70 27.28 -12.48 15.81
N ASP A 71 27.02 -11.97 14.60
CA ASP A 71 27.17 -12.67 13.31
C ASP A 71 26.28 -13.92 13.10
N LYS A 72 25.27 -14.14 13.96
CA LYS A 72 24.28 -15.22 13.84
C LYS A 72 23.15 -14.79 12.89
N THR A 73 22.58 -15.76 12.19
CA THR A 73 21.53 -15.52 11.20
C THR A 73 20.26 -16.31 11.54
N LEU A 74 19.15 -16.03 10.85
CA LEU A 74 17.95 -16.87 10.95
C LEU A 74 18.19 -18.33 10.54
N LYS A 75 19.29 -18.65 9.83
CA LYS A 75 19.66 -20.04 9.58
C LYS A 75 20.08 -20.75 10.86
N ASP A 76 20.81 -20.06 11.73
CA ASP A 76 21.36 -20.59 12.98
C ASP A 76 20.27 -20.77 14.05
N ALA A 77 19.12 -20.13 13.85
CA ALA A 77 17.93 -20.24 14.70
C ALA A 77 17.18 -21.58 14.57
N GLY A 78 17.61 -22.47 13.67
CA GLY A 78 17.05 -23.81 13.54
C GLY A 78 15.61 -23.81 13.02
N PHE A 79 15.31 -23.08 11.95
CA PHE A 79 13.96 -23.00 11.37
C PHE A 79 13.43 -24.35 10.88
N ASP A 80 12.17 -24.66 11.21
CA ASP A 80 11.41 -25.75 10.62
C ASP A 80 10.71 -25.27 9.34
N PHE A 81 11.29 -25.66 8.21
CA PHE A 81 10.77 -25.32 6.90
C PHE A 81 9.47 -26.01 6.52
N ASN A 82 8.99 -26.97 7.33
CA ASN A 82 7.67 -27.57 7.12
C ASN A 82 6.51 -26.68 7.56
N GLN A 83 6.82 -25.59 8.28
CA GLN A 83 5.86 -24.58 8.70
C GLN A 83 6.05 -23.30 7.89
N ARG A 84 5.01 -22.49 7.74
CA ARG A 84 5.11 -21.18 7.08
C ARG A 84 5.83 -20.17 7.96
N ILE A 85 6.50 -19.21 7.32
CA ILE A 85 6.86 -17.94 7.96
C ILE A 85 5.73 -16.96 7.68
N ASN A 86 5.25 -16.28 8.73
CA ASN A 86 4.19 -15.28 8.60
C ASN A 86 4.69 -13.97 9.20
N ALA A 87 4.58 -12.88 8.45
CA ALA A 87 4.71 -11.52 8.94
C ALA A 87 3.30 -10.93 9.09
N PHE A 88 3.03 -10.22 10.18
CA PHE A 88 1.71 -9.65 10.43
C PHE A 88 1.80 -8.24 11.01
N PHE A 89 0.75 -7.47 10.75
CA PHE A 89 0.52 -6.15 11.34
C PHE A 89 -0.95 -6.02 11.72
N GLY A 90 -1.21 -5.35 12.84
CA GLY A 90 -2.52 -5.11 13.39
C GLY A 90 -2.56 -3.78 14.12
N GLN A 91 -3.73 -3.17 14.16
CA GLN A 91 -3.97 -1.97 14.93
C GLN A 91 -5.35 -2.05 15.56
N THR A 92 -5.46 -1.55 16.78
CA THR A 92 -6.70 -1.32 17.51
C THR A 92 -6.74 0.14 17.97
N GLN A 93 -7.83 0.55 18.63
CA GLN A 93 -7.89 1.88 19.26
C GLN A 93 -6.86 2.03 20.39
N GLU A 94 -6.49 0.92 21.04
CA GLU A 94 -5.66 0.91 22.25
C GLU A 94 -4.17 0.71 21.96
N TYR A 95 -3.82 -0.05 20.92
CA TYR A 95 -2.45 -0.44 20.61
C TYR A 95 -2.28 -0.93 19.16
N GLU A 96 -1.03 -0.97 18.72
CA GLU A 96 -0.57 -1.61 17.48
C GLU A 96 0.20 -2.89 17.79
N ILE A 97 0.14 -3.83 16.85
CA ILE A 97 0.92 -5.06 16.88
C ILE A 97 1.65 -5.26 15.57
N SER A 98 2.87 -5.76 15.67
CA SER A 98 3.63 -6.28 14.54
C SER A 98 4.43 -7.48 14.99
N GLY A 99 4.80 -8.34 14.05
CA GLY A 99 5.61 -9.49 14.42
C GLY A 99 5.67 -10.58 13.36
N PHE A 100 6.30 -11.68 13.79
CA PHE A 100 6.56 -12.85 12.97
C PHE A 100 6.16 -14.13 13.69
N THR A 101 5.69 -15.11 12.94
CA THR A 101 5.54 -16.48 13.43
C THR A 101 6.24 -17.46 12.49
N PHE A 102 6.90 -18.46 13.06
CA PHE A 102 7.62 -19.48 12.30
C PHE A 102 7.82 -20.75 13.12
N GLY A 103 8.13 -21.85 12.43
CA GLY A 103 8.47 -23.11 13.06
C GLY A 103 9.96 -23.20 13.40
N ILE A 104 10.30 -23.96 14.44
CA ILE A 104 11.67 -24.32 14.81
C ILE A 104 11.82 -25.83 14.94
N SER A 105 12.99 -26.35 14.58
CA SER A 105 13.40 -27.74 14.77
C SER A 105 14.18 -27.98 16.06
N ASP A 106 14.79 -26.94 16.63
CA ASP A 106 15.56 -27.01 17.88
C ASP A 106 15.40 -25.73 18.70
N GLU A 107 14.89 -25.87 19.93
CA GLU A 107 14.77 -24.77 20.89
C GLU A 107 16.14 -24.24 21.35
N SER A 108 17.16 -25.09 21.40
CA SER A 108 18.50 -24.64 21.82
C SER A 108 19.10 -23.68 20.80
N SER A 109 18.84 -23.92 19.51
CA SER A 109 19.27 -23.05 18.41
C SER A 109 18.63 -21.67 18.50
N ILE A 110 17.32 -21.58 18.74
CA ILE A 110 16.65 -20.27 18.86
C ILE A 110 17.17 -19.49 20.06
N LEU A 111 17.36 -20.14 21.21
CA LEU A 111 17.90 -19.48 22.42
C LEU A 111 19.35 -19.03 22.27
N GLN A 112 20.14 -19.69 21.42
CA GLN A 112 21.48 -19.24 21.10
C GLN A 112 21.47 -18.01 20.20
N VAL A 113 20.47 -17.84 19.33
CA VAL A 113 20.39 -16.67 18.44
C VAL A 113 19.83 -15.45 19.17
N PHE A 114 18.84 -15.65 20.05
CA PHE A 114 18.26 -14.61 20.89
C PHE A 114 18.93 -14.57 22.28
N ASP A 115 20.27 -14.48 22.30
CA ASP A 115 21.05 -14.50 23.55
C ASP A 115 21.06 -13.16 24.31
N ASP A 116 20.56 -12.12 23.68
CA ASP A 116 20.29 -10.77 24.21
C ASP A 116 18.90 -10.64 24.85
N PHE A 117 18.03 -11.66 24.73
CA PHE A 117 16.72 -11.65 25.35
C PHE A 117 16.79 -12.27 26.76
N ASP A 118 16.14 -11.61 27.71
CA ASP A 118 15.99 -12.13 29.07
C ASP A 118 14.81 -13.10 29.17
N GLU A 119 15.04 -14.29 29.74
CA GLU A 119 13.95 -15.21 30.06
C GLU A 119 13.12 -14.65 31.23
N ILE A 120 11.82 -14.48 31.00
CA ILE A 120 10.88 -14.01 32.02
C ILE A 120 9.99 -15.15 32.51
N GLN A 121 9.52 -15.05 33.76
CA GLN A 121 8.65 -16.07 34.33
C GLN A 121 7.36 -16.22 33.51
N SER A 122 7.20 -17.39 32.88
CA SER A 122 5.99 -17.68 32.11
C SER A 122 4.81 -17.95 33.03
N HIS A 123 3.74 -17.21 32.81
CA HIS A 123 2.43 -17.41 33.45
C HIS A 123 1.54 -18.36 32.63
N ILE A 124 2.06 -18.86 31.49
CA ILE A 124 1.30 -19.64 30.50
C ILE A 124 1.89 -21.06 30.43
N PRO A 125 1.08 -22.09 30.75
CA PRO A 125 1.57 -23.47 30.77
C PRO A 125 2.17 -23.91 29.42
N GLY A 126 3.40 -24.42 29.44
CA GLY A 126 4.08 -24.97 28.26
C GLY A 126 4.56 -23.93 27.25
N VAL A 127 4.62 -22.65 27.64
CA VAL A 127 5.17 -21.57 26.82
C VAL A 127 6.38 -20.98 27.52
N LYS A 128 7.52 -20.90 26.83
CA LYS A 128 8.68 -20.12 27.28
C LYS A 128 8.55 -18.71 26.72
N ILE A 129 8.89 -17.71 27.53
CA ILE A 129 8.80 -16.30 27.15
C ILE A 129 10.17 -15.66 27.38
N LEU A 130 10.72 -15.07 26.33
CA LEU A 130 11.89 -14.22 26.40
C LEU A 130 11.52 -12.81 25.96
N ARG A 131 12.27 -11.82 26.44
CA ARG A 131 11.98 -10.41 26.23
C ARG A 131 13.26 -9.63 25.92
N SER A 132 13.19 -8.74 24.92
CA SER A 132 14.14 -7.62 24.73
C SER A 132 13.48 -6.29 25.11
N GLU A 133 14.12 -5.16 24.82
CA GLU A 133 13.57 -3.84 25.08
C GLU A 133 12.19 -3.64 24.43
N LEU A 134 12.06 -4.04 23.15
CA LEU A 134 10.86 -3.80 22.34
C LEU A 134 10.07 -5.06 21.97
N ASN A 135 10.70 -6.24 22.05
CA ASN A 135 10.16 -7.47 21.48
C ASN A 135 9.92 -8.58 22.52
N TYR A 136 8.89 -9.38 22.28
CA TYR A 136 8.59 -10.58 23.06
C TYR A 136 8.65 -11.82 22.19
N LEU A 137 9.43 -12.79 22.63
CA LEU A 137 9.60 -14.08 21.99
C LEU A 137 8.85 -15.14 22.80
N PHE A 138 7.81 -15.73 22.19
CA PHE A 138 7.05 -16.83 22.77
C PHE A 138 7.40 -18.13 22.04
N ILE A 139 7.79 -19.15 22.80
CA ILE A 139 8.12 -20.47 22.27
C ILE A 139 7.13 -21.48 22.84
N LYS A 140 6.36 -22.16 21.97
CA LYS A 140 5.42 -23.21 22.34
C LYS A 140 5.60 -24.43 21.44
N GLY A 141 6.24 -25.47 21.98
CA GLY A 141 6.60 -26.65 21.19
C GLY A 141 7.57 -26.30 20.07
N SER A 142 7.22 -26.62 18.82
CA SER A 142 8.03 -26.34 17.62
C SER A 142 7.65 -25.04 16.91
N SER A 143 6.98 -24.11 17.60
CA SER A 143 6.45 -22.89 17.01
C SER A 143 6.82 -21.67 17.84
N VAL A 144 7.16 -20.60 17.14
CA VAL A 144 7.66 -19.35 17.70
C VAL A 144 6.79 -18.18 17.25
N LEU A 145 6.56 -17.25 18.17
CA LEU A 145 5.94 -15.94 17.92
C LEU A 145 6.90 -14.86 18.43
N ILE A 146 7.29 -13.95 17.55
CA ILE A 146 7.92 -12.68 17.90
C ILE A 146 6.85 -11.62 17.78
N LEU A 147 6.62 -10.89 18.88
CA LEU A 147 5.53 -9.93 19.00
C LEU A 147 6.07 -8.62 19.57
N ARG A 148 5.82 -7.55 18.82
CA ARG A 148 5.92 -6.18 19.30
C ARG A 148 4.50 -5.66 19.53
N VAL A 149 4.30 -5.02 20.67
CA VAL A 149 3.05 -4.33 21.01
C VAL A 149 3.39 -2.90 21.38
N ASP A 150 2.77 -1.94 20.68
CA ASP A 150 2.97 -0.52 20.96
C ASP A 150 1.64 0.12 21.38
N PRO A 151 1.50 0.53 22.66
CA PRO A 151 0.33 1.28 23.11
C PRO A 151 0.11 2.55 22.28
N ASN A 152 -1.16 2.92 22.10
CA ASN A 152 -1.51 4.11 21.37
C ASN A 152 -0.95 5.36 22.08
N THR A 153 -0.12 6.14 21.37
CA THR A 153 0.52 7.36 21.87
C THR A 153 -0.48 8.35 22.48
N LYS A 154 -1.69 8.46 21.90
CA LYS A 154 -2.75 9.31 22.44
C LYS A 154 -3.32 8.76 23.73
N LEU A 155 -3.58 7.45 23.82
CA LEU A 155 -4.02 6.83 25.07
C LEU A 155 -2.99 7.08 26.18
N VAL A 156 -1.71 6.86 25.89
CA VAL A 156 -0.62 7.09 26.84
C VAL A 156 -0.55 8.58 27.23
N LYS A 157 -0.64 9.49 26.25
CA LYS A 157 -0.64 10.94 26.48
C LYS A 157 -1.81 11.39 27.33
N ASP A 158 -3.05 11.01 26.99
CA ASP A 158 -4.27 11.42 27.70
C ASP A 158 -4.21 10.98 29.17
N ILE A 159 -3.65 9.80 29.46
CA ILE A 159 -3.43 9.31 30.83
C ILE A 159 -2.31 10.08 31.53
N ALA A 160 -1.19 10.32 30.84
CA ALA A 160 -0.07 11.09 31.38
C ALA A 160 -0.52 12.51 31.74
N ASP A 161 -1.23 13.18 30.84
CA ASP A 161 -1.83 14.51 31.04
C ASP A 161 -2.78 14.52 32.25
N SER A 162 -3.65 13.51 32.35
CA SER A 162 -4.57 13.40 33.48
C SER A 162 -3.83 13.22 34.81
N ILE A 163 -2.83 12.34 34.87
CA ILE A 163 -2.03 12.12 36.09
C ILE A 163 -1.24 13.38 36.45
N TRP A 164 -0.59 13.99 35.45
CA TRP A 164 0.21 15.21 35.61
C TRP A 164 -0.63 16.38 36.15
N TYR A 165 -1.83 16.56 35.61
CA TYR A 165 -2.78 17.57 36.05
C TYR A 165 -3.24 17.33 37.50
N GLU A 166 -3.66 16.10 37.82
CA GLU A 166 -4.11 15.72 39.18
C GLU A 166 -2.98 15.77 40.22
N SER A 167 -1.72 15.59 39.82
CA SER A 167 -0.54 15.78 40.66
C SER A 167 -0.25 17.27 40.97
N GLY A 168 -1.02 18.20 40.41
CA GLY A 168 -0.95 19.63 40.71
C GLY A 168 0.02 20.42 39.81
N TYR A 169 0.55 19.81 38.75
CA TYR A 169 1.48 20.46 37.82
C TYR A 169 0.79 21.25 36.70
N GLY A 170 -0.55 21.21 36.62
CA GLY A 170 -1.33 21.89 35.58
C GLY A 170 -1.33 21.14 34.24
N TYR A 171 -1.72 21.84 33.16
CA TYR A 171 -1.64 21.26 31.80
C TYR A 171 -0.19 21.24 31.34
N TYR A 172 0.26 20.09 30.82
CA TYR A 172 1.54 20.02 30.14
C TYR A 172 1.45 20.80 28.81
N ILE A 173 2.33 21.78 28.63
CA ILE A 173 2.45 22.58 27.40
C ILE A 173 3.81 22.22 26.79
N PRO A 174 3.85 21.59 25.60
CA PRO A 174 5.10 21.34 24.89
C PRO A 174 5.89 22.63 24.65
N ASP A 175 7.22 22.56 24.65
CA ASP A 175 8.08 23.73 24.40
C ASP A 175 7.80 24.41 23.05
N SER A 176 7.30 23.66 22.06
CA SER A 176 6.84 24.19 20.78
C SER A 176 5.64 25.13 20.89
N ASP A 177 4.73 24.89 21.85
CA ASP A 177 3.52 25.70 22.08
C ASP A 177 3.81 26.90 22.99
N LEU A 178 4.87 26.85 23.82
CA LEU A 178 5.33 27.97 24.65
C LEU A 178 5.85 29.15 23.81
N ASN A 179 6.32 28.91 22.58
CA ASN A 179 6.72 29.97 21.65
C ASN A 179 5.52 30.71 21.03
N ILE A 180 4.33 30.11 21.01
CA ILE A 180 3.11 30.76 20.50
C ILE A 180 2.57 31.75 21.54
N PHE A 181 2.61 31.40 22.84
CA PHE A 181 2.14 32.29 23.91
C PHE A 181 3.07 33.48 24.22
N ASN A 182 4.33 33.45 23.78
CA ASN A 182 5.27 34.57 23.89
C ASN A 182 5.30 35.47 22.63
N ALA A 183 4.59 35.11 21.56
CA ALA A 183 4.56 35.87 20.31
C ALA A 183 3.48 36.98 20.28
N ASP A 184 2.62 37.06 21.30
CA ASP A 184 1.52 38.04 21.37
C ASP A 184 1.96 39.48 21.73
N GLU A 185 3.26 39.76 21.90
CA GLU A 185 3.74 41.12 22.25
C GLU A 185 4.34 41.93 21.09
N TYR A 186 4.44 41.43 19.86
CA TYR A 186 4.96 42.21 18.74
C TYR A 186 4.36 41.83 17.38
N TYR A 187 3.16 42.33 17.06
CA TYR A 187 2.79 42.66 15.68
C TYR A 187 1.91 43.91 15.68
N GLU A 188 2.52 45.07 15.36
CA GLU A 188 1.80 46.20 14.78
C GLU A 188 1.21 45.75 13.43
N GLU A 189 0.02 46.26 13.16
CA GLU A 189 -0.78 46.07 11.95
C GLU A 189 0.05 46.16 10.67
N ASP A 190 0.04 45.11 9.84
CA ASP A 190 0.06 45.29 8.39
C ASP A 190 -0.76 44.19 7.69
N ASP A 191 -1.82 44.64 7.04
CA ASP A 191 -2.76 43.87 6.23
C ASP A 191 -2.06 43.34 4.96
N THR A 192 -1.70 42.04 4.94
CA THR A 192 -1.70 41.24 3.70
C THR A 192 -2.01 39.77 4.02
N PHE A 193 -3.20 39.32 3.63
CA PHE A 193 -3.60 37.90 3.67
C PHE A 193 -2.89 37.15 2.53
N GLU A 194 -1.80 36.45 2.84
CA GLU A 194 -1.34 35.28 2.07
C GLU A 194 -1.48 34.05 2.97
N GLU A 195 -2.42 33.18 2.62
CA GLU A 195 -2.67 31.90 3.28
C GLU A 195 -1.57 30.91 2.89
N VAL A 196 -0.41 31.03 3.55
CA VAL A 196 0.64 30.01 3.51
C VAL A 196 0.26 28.93 4.51
N ILE A 197 -0.23 27.80 3.99
CA ILE A 197 -0.38 26.55 4.76
C ILE A 197 1.04 26.00 4.96
N PRO A 198 1.60 25.95 6.18
CA PRO A 198 2.89 25.30 6.40
C PRO A 198 2.66 23.79 6.42
N THR A 199 2.98 23.11 5.31
CA THR A 199 3.19 21.67 5.26
C THR A 199 4.57 21.32 5.80
N ASP A 200 4.75 21.46 7.11
CA ASP A 200 5.90 20.87 7.79
C ASP A 200 5.36 19.83 8.79
N ILE A 201 5.24 18.61 8.29
CA ILE A 201 5.20 17.42 9.15
C ILE A 201 6.62 17.31 9.71
N ILE A 202 6.84 17.86 10.90
CA ILE A 202 8.05 17.56 11.67
C ILE A 202 7.91 16.10 12.09
N GLU A 203 8.60 15.21 11.38
CA GLU A 203 8.98 13.90 11.93
C GLU A 203 9.82 14.19 13.17
N GLU A 204 9.26 13.95 14.36
CA GLU A 204 10.06 13.79 15.58
C GLU A 204 10.96 12.56 15.37
N THR A 205 12.16 12.80 14.84
CA THR A 205 13.26 11.85 14.97
C THR A 205 13.48 11.62 16.46
N MET A 206 13.27 10.39 16.89
CA MET A 206 13.64 9.93 18.23
C MET A 206 15.14 10.20 18.42
N GLU A 207 15.49 11.25 19.15
CA GLU A 207 16.84 11.39 19.67
C GLU A 207 17.07 10.27 20.70
N ASP A 208 18.16 9.56 20.46
CA ASP A 208 18.73 8.48 21.25
C ASP A 208 18.91 8.93 22.71
N SER A 209 17.90 8.72 23.56
CA SER A 209 18.00 9.02 24.99
C SER A 209 18.74 7.87 25.66
N THR A 210 19.95 8.14 26.11
CA THR A 210 20.76 7.20 26.89
C THR A 210 20.00 6.74 28.15
N PHE A 211 19.62 5.46 28.17
CA PHE A 211 18.95 4.83 29.30
C PHE A 211 19.83 4.79 30.55
N ALA A 212 19.24 5.06 31.71
CA ALA A 212 19.85 4.78 33.00
C ALA A 212 19.86 3.26 33.27
N PRO A 213 20.90 2.70 33.89
CA PRO A 213 21.02 1.26 34.08
C PRO A 213 19.96 0.71 35.04
N PHE A 214 19.52 -0.52 34.72
CA PHE A 214 18.69 -1.39 35.55
C PHE A 214 19.34 -1.63 36.92
N ASP A 215 18.66 -1.25 38.00
CA ASP A 215 18.74 -1.94 39.29
C ASP A 215 17.45 -1.71 40.11
N GLU A 216 16.94 -2.83 40.64
CA GLU A 216 15.94 -3.01 41.71
C GLU A 216 14.61 -2.22 41.67
N PHE A 217 13.51 -2.96 41.46
CA PHE A 217 12.15 -2.53 41.79
C PHE A 217 12.04 -2.10 43.27
N GLY A 218 11.80 -0.80 43.48
CA GLY A 218 11.28 -0.22 44.72
C GLY A 218 10.21 0.81 44.37
N ASP A 219 9.08 0.76 45.07
CA ASP A 219 7.93 1.68 45.10
C ASP A 219 7.89 2.78 44.02
N LEU A 220 6.85 2.76 43.16
CA LEU A 220 6.50 3.80 42.19
C LEU A 220 6.43 5.20 42.85
N ASP A 221 7.56 5.90 42.93
CA ASP A 221 7.62 7.29 43.37
C ASP A 221 7.25 8.20 42.18
N LEU A 222 5.94 8.28 41.92
CA LEU A 222 5.34 9.14 40.88
C LEU A 222 5.60 10.65 41.12
N LEU A 223 6.14 11.04 42.29
CA LEU A 223 6.34 12.44 42.68
C LEU A 223 7.67 13.04 42.23
N ASN A 224 8.59 12.24 41.69
CA ASN A 224 9.93 12.68 41.28
C ASN A 224 10.25 12.49 39.79
N LYS A 225 9.28 12.06 38.97
CA LYS A 225 9.45 11.87 37.52
C LYS A 225 9.11 13.14 36.75
N ASN A 226 9.86 13.43 35.70
CA ASN A 226 9.43 14.42 34.70
C ASN A 226 8.29 13.85 33.83
N TYR A 227 7.62 14.70 33.04
CA TYR A 227 6.45 14.29 32.26
C TYR A 227 6.76 13.14 31.27
N TRP A 228 7.94 13.15 30.65
CA TRP A 228 8.37 12.12 29.70
C TRP A 228 8.63 10.79 30.39
N GLU A 229 9.31 10.80 31.55
CA GLU A 229 9.54 9.60 32.37
C GLU A 229 8.21 9.00 32.87
N LEU A 230 7.24 9.85 33.22
CA LEU A 230 5.88 9.41 33.56
C LEU A 230 5.20 8.76 32.34
N ARG A 231 5.27 9.42 31.17
CA ARG A 231 4.69 8.92 29.92
C ARG A 231 5.27 7.55 29.53
N ASP A 232 6.58 7.39 29.63
CA ASP A 232 7.26 6.14 29.30
C ASP A 232 6.91 5.03 30.30
N SER A 233 6.76 5.37 31.59
CA SER A 233 6.28 4.43 32.60
C SER A 233 4.87 3.94 32.28
N ILE A 234 3.96 4.85 31.87
CA ILE A 234 2.59 4.50 31.47
C ILE A 234 2.62 3.62 30.22
N ARG A 235 3.42 3.98 29.21
CA ARG A 235 3.58 3.18 27.98
C ARG A 235 4.03 1.77 28.32
N PHE A 236 5.05 1.62 29.17
CA PHE A 236 5.54 0.32 29.60
C PHE A 236 4.46 -0.53 30.28
N GLU A 237 3.71 0.03 31.24
CA GLU A 237 2.64 -0.67 31.94
C GLU A 237 1.52 -1.15 31.00
N TYR A 238 1.09 -0.28 30.08
CA TYR A 238 0.08 -0.65 29.08
C TYR A 238 0.59 -1.70 28.09
N GLN A 239 1.86 -1.62 27.70
CA GLN A 239 2.49 -2.64 26.88
C GLN A 239 2.43 -4.02 27.58
N GLN A 240 2.79 -4.10 28.87
CA GLN A 240 2.67 -5.36 29.63
C GLN A 240 1.23 -5.87 29.68
N LEU A 241 0.27 -4.98 29.90
CA LEU A 241 -1.15 -5.31 29.95
C LEU A 241 -1.64 -5.89 28.62
N PHE A 242 -1.31 -5.26 27.50
CA PHE A 242 -1.74 -5.72 26.18
C PHE A 242 -1.03 -7.01 25.75
N ILE A 243 0.25 -7.17 26.07
CA ILE A 243 0.97 -8.43 25.83
C ILE A 243 0.34 -9.57 26.63
N ARG A 244 -0.02 -9.33 27.89
CA ARG A 244 -0.70 -10.32 28.72
C ARG A 244 -2.07 -10.69 28.14
N LYS A 245 -2.82 -9.70 27.64
CA LYS A 245 -4.11 -9.93 26.97
C LYS A 245 -3.93 -10.79 25.71
N ILE A 246 -3.05 -10.38 24.79
CA ILE A 246 -2.80 -11.08 23.53
C ILE A 246 -2.29 -12.51 23.77
N SER A 247 -1.34 -12.68 24.67
CA SER A 247 -0.77 -14.01 25.00
C SER A 247 -1.78 -14.92 25.69
N THR A 248 -2.66 -14.37 26.54
CA THR A 248 -3.79 -15.13 27.12
C THR A 248 -4.74 -15.62 26.04
N GLU A 249 -5.16 -14.74 25.15
CA GLU A 249 -6.06 -15.07 24.03
C GLU A 249 -5.44 -16.17 23.14
N LEU A 250 -4.18 -16.00 22.73
CA LEU A 250 -3.48 -16.95 21.87
C LEU A 250 -3.25 -18.31 22.51
N PHE A 251 -2.69 -18.35 23.72
CA PHE A 251 -2.13 -19.58 24.28
C PHE A 251 -3.05 -20.29 25.27
N MET A 252 -3.98 -19.58 25.91
CA MET A 252 -4.92 -20.14 26.89
C MET A 252 -6.34 -20.27 26.32
N GLU A 253 -6.80 -19.29 25.53
CA GLU A 253 -8.15 -19.30 24.94
C GLU A 253 -8.19 -19.90 23.52
N ASN A 254 -7.03 -20.15 22.90
CA ASN A 254 -6.89 -20.59 21.50
C ASN A 254 -7.59 -19.66 20.51
N ARG A 255 -7.48 -18.36 20.74
CA ARG A 255 -8.03 -17.30 19.89
C ARG A 255 -6.91 -16.65 19.08
N SER A 256 -6.94 -16.85 17.78
CA SER A 256 -5.97 -16.34 16.83
C SER A 256 -6.67 -15.86 15.55
N LEU A 257 -5.91 -15.23 14.65
CA LEU A 257 -6.43 -14.88 13.32
C LEU A 257 -6.96 -16.12 12.59
N TYR A 258 -6.29 -17.27 12.78
CA TYR A 258 -6.67 -18.55 12.20
C TYR A 258 -8.02 -19.07 12.74
N SER A 259 -8.27 -18.99 14.04
CA SER A 259 -9.51 -19.51 14.65
C SER A 259 -10.72 -18.62 14.39
N ASP A 260 -10.51 -17.29 14.45
CA ASP A 260 -11.60 -16.33 14.50
C ASP A 260 -12.05 -15.87 13.10
N TYR A 261 -11.20 -16.02 12.07
CA TYR A 261 -11.45 -15.49 10.73
C TYR A 261 -11.42 -16.58 9.64
N PRO A 262 -12.58 -17.13 9.25
CA PRO A 262 -12.68 -18.22 8.27
C PRO A 262 -12.08 -17.88 6.90
N ASP A 263 -12.14 -16.60 6.49
CA ASP A 263 -11.54 -16.15 5.23
C ASP A 263 -10.02 -16.29 5.21
N TYR A 264 -9.36 -16.01 6.34
CA TYR A 264 -7.92 -16.21 6.49
C TYR A 264 -7.57 -17.71 6.53
N GLN A 265 -8.30 -18.49 7.34
CA GLN A 265 -8.15 -19.95 7.39
C GLN A 265 -8.27 -20.59 6.00
N ALA A 266 -9.25 -20.14 5.20
CA ALA A 266 -9.46 -20.64 3.84
C ALA A 266 -8.29 -20.32 2.89
N GLN A 267 -7.54 -19.24 3.13
CA GLN A 267 -6.32 -18.95 2.35
C GLN A 267 -5.19 -19.92 2.69
N LEU A 268 -4.96 -20.19 3.98
CA LEU A 268 -3.82 -21.00 4.44
C LEU A 268 -3.86 -22.45 3.92
N ASN A 269 -5.05 -22.98 3.69
CA ASN A 269 -5.27 -24.32 3.15
C ASN A 269 -4.93 -24.46 1.65
N LYS A 270 -4.55 -23.39 0.97
CA LYS A 270 -4.22 -23.43 -0.46
C LYS A 270 -2.77 -23.85 -0.71
N PRO A 271 -2.52 -24.72 -1.72
CA PRO A 271 -1.18 -25.19 -2.07
C PRO A 271 -0.43 -24.16 -2.92
N VAL A 272 -0.23 -22.96 -2.39
CA VAL A 272 0.44 -21.83 -3.05
C VAL A 272 1.75 -21.48 -2.35
N ASP A 273 2.64 -20.79 -3.06
CA ASP A 273 3.97 -20.43 -2.57
C ASP A 273 3.93 -19.27 -1.55
N GLY A 274 2.96 -18.37 -1.68
CA GLY A 274 2.72 -17.29 -0.73
C GLY A 274 1.26 -16.86 -0.65
N ILE A 275 0.88 -16.27 0.46
CA ILE A 275 -0.46 -15.78 0.75
C ILE A 275 -0.37 -14.34 1.26
N PHE A 276 -1.28 -13.51 0.80
CA PHE A 276 -1.54 -12.19 1.36
C PHE A 276 -2.98 -12.12 1.88
N TYR A 277 -3.16 -11.53 3.05
CA TYR A 277 -4.47 -11.27 3.65
C TYR A 277 -4.49 -9.84 4.19
N LEU A 278 -5.50 -9.07 3.82
CA LEU A 278 -5.76 -7.73 4.31
C LEU A 278 -7.25 -7.59 4.60
N ASP A 279 -7.56 -7.32 5.86
CA ASP A 279 -8.90 -7.03 6.34
C ASP A 279 -9.09 -5.51 6.42
N ASN A 280 -9.49 -4.93 5.30
CA ASN A 280 -9.67 -3.48 5.20
C ASN A 280 -10.85 -3.00 6.06
N SER A 281 -11.85 -3.84 6.28
CA SER A 281 -13.01 -3.52 7.13
C SER A 281 -12.60 -3.23 8.58
N ARG A 282 -11.72 -4.06 9.15
CA ARG A 282 -11.15 -3.84 10.49
C ARG A 282 -10.12 -2.73 10.49
N ASN A 283 -9.29 -2.64 9.45
CA ASN A 283 -8.28 -1.58 9.35
C ASN A 283 -8.93 -0.18 9.35
N LEU A 284 -9.98 0.04 8.55
CA LEU A 284 -10.73 1.30 8.53
C LEU A 284 -11.30 1.67 9.91
N THR A 285 -11.81 0.68 10.65
CA THR A 285 -12.38 0.89 12.00
C THR A 285 -11.31 1.30 13.01
N ASN A 286 -10.08 0.83 12.83
CA ASN A 286 -9.01 0.95 13.80
C ASN A 286 -7.96 2.01 13.42
N ASN A 287 -8.07 2.63 12.24
CA ASN A 287 -7.11 3.58 11.72
C ASN A 287 -7.19 4.95 12.43
N LYS A 288 -6.06 5.39 13.00
CA LYS A 288 -5.88 6.66 13.70
C LYS A 288 -6.21 7.90 12.85
N GLY A 289 -5.95 7.87 11.54
CA GLY A 289 -6.15 9.00 10.64
C GLY A 289 -7.62 9.45 10.50
N ILE A 290 -8.57 8.62 10.95
CA ILE A 290 -10.01 8.88 10.82
C ILE A 290 -10.62 9.34 12.16
N TRP A 291 -9.83 9.46 13.24
CA TRP A 291 -10.34 9.81 14.58
C TRP A 291 -11.08 11.16 14.62
N GLN A 292 -10.56 12.19 13.95
CA GLN A 292 -11.24 13.49 13.88
C GLN A 292 -12.61 13.36 13.19
N PHE A 293 -12.67 12.60 12.10
CA PHE A 293 -13.91 12.33 11.39
C PHE A 293 -14.89 11.51 12.25
N GLN A 294 -14.41 10.49 12.96
CA GLN A 294 -15.21 9.67 13.86
C GLN A 294 -15.87 10.50 14.98
N ASN A 295 -15.17 11.50 15.53
CA ASN A 295 -15.72 12.33 16.61
C ASN A 295 -16.64 13.44 16.12
N LEU A 296 -16.28 14.07 15.00
CA LEU A 296 -17.08 15.16 14.44
C LEU A 296 -18.35 14.63 13.76
N PHE A 297 -18.29 13.41 13.20
CA PHE A 297 -19.37 12.80 12.43
C PHE A 297 -19.54 11.30 12.77
N PRO A 298 -19.95 10.95 14.00
CA PRO A 298 -20.02 9.56 14.45
C PRO A 298 -21.03 8.70 13.67
N SER A 299 -22.16 9.26 13.23
CA SER A 299 -23.14 8.59 12.39
C SER A 299 -22.56 8.25 11.02
N LEU A 300 -22.01 9.25 10.32
CA LEU A 300 -21.33 9.06 9.02
C LEU A 300 -20.17 8.07 9.09
N PHE A 301 -19.43 8.04 10.20
CA PHE A 301 -18.39 7.04 10.42
C PHE A 301 -18.97 5.62 10.54
N SER A 302 -20.08 5.46 11.26
CA SER A 302 -20.80 4.19 11.35
C SER A 302 -21.29 3.74 9.97
N ASP A 303 -21.83 4.64 9.17
CA ASP A 303 -22.27 4.35 7.81
C ASP A 303 -21.08 3.95 6.92
N THR A 304 -19.97 4.66 7.02
CA THR A 304 -18.73 4.31 6.30
C THR A 304 -18.26 2.90 6.70
N LYS A 305 -18.32 2.54 7.98
CA LYS A 305 -17.99 1.19 8.44
C LYS A 305 -18.94 0.15 7.84
N GLU A 306 -20.24 0.43 7.79
CA GLU A 306 -21.22 -0.47 7.17
C GLU A 306 -20.97 -0.65 5.66
N LEU A 307 -20.56 0.42 4.96
CA LEU A 307 -20.25 0.36 3.53
C LEU A 307 -19.07 -0.58 3.26
N TYR A 308 -18.02 -0.52 4.08
CA TYR A 308 -16.81 -1.34 3.96
C TYR A 308 -16.89 -2.69 4.67
N ASP A 309 -18.04 -3.06 5.24
CA ASP A 309 -18.21 -4.34 5.89
C ASP A 309 -17.91 -5.51 4.93
N GLY A 310 -17.18 -6.50 5.44
CA GLY A 310 -16.69 -7.63 4.65
C GLY A 310 -15.69 -7.27 3.54
N ASN A 311 -15.10 -6.07 3.55
CA ASN A 311 -14.06 -5.70 2.59
C ASN A 311 -12.72 -6.34 2.97
N ILE A 312 -12.41 -7.45 2.30
CA ILE A 312 -11.20 -8.25 2.51
C ILE A 312 -10.47 -8.40 1.19
N ILE A 313 -9.17 -8.11 1.18
CA ILE A 313 -8.29 -8.34 0.04
C ILE A 313 -7.43 -9.56 0.35
N THR A 314 -7.44 -10.56 -0.54
CA THR A 314 -6.59 -11.74 -0.42
C THR A 314 -5.73 -11.91 -1.66
N GLY A 315 -4.47 -12.29 -1.50
CA GLY A 315 -3.54 -12.59 -2.58
C GLY A 315 -3.02 -14.02 -2.51
N GLU A 316 -2.81 -14.62 -3.67
CA GLU A 316 -2.24 -15.96 -3.84
C GLU A 316 -1.03 -15.84 -4.76
N LEU A 317 0.17 -16.12 -4.26
CA LEU A 317 1.44 -16.06 -5.00
C LEU A 317 1.84 -17.48 -5.44
N ASN A 318 2.11 -17.64 -6.73
CA ASN A 318 2.66 -18.86 -7.32
C ASN A 318 3.90 -18.52 -8.15
N ILE A 319 5.01 -19.17 -7.85
CA ILE A 319 6.27 -19.06 -8.58
C ILE A 319 6.38 -20.30 -9.46
N VAL A 320 6.16 -20.12 -10.76
CA VAL A 320 6.22 -21.19 -11.77
C VAL A 320 7.49 -21.02 -12.61
N LYS A 321 7.75 -21.95 -13.54
CA LYS A 321 8.91 -21.81 -14.42
C LYS A 321 8.76 -20.57 -15.31
N ASN A 322 9.67 -19.61 -15.19
CA ASN A 322 9.78 -18.33 -15.91
C ASN A 322 8.58 -17.39 -15.74
N GLU A 323 7.71 -17.64 -14.75
CA GLU A 323 6.53 -16.83 -14.50
C GLU A 323 6.24 -16.70 -13.00
N ILE A 324 5.85 -15.50 -12.59
CA ILE A 324 5.33 -15.20 -11.26
C ILE A 324 3.88 -14.79 -11.42
N ILE A 325 2.98 -15.51 -10.78
CA ILE A 325 1.53 -15.30 -10.88
C ILE A 325 1.03 -14.89 -9.50
N VAL A 326 0.39 -13.71 -9.44
CA VAL A 326 -0.27 -13.20 -8.25
C VAL A 326 -1.76 -13.05 -8.55
N ASP A 327 -2.58 -13.90 -7.95
CA ASP A 327 -4.03 -13.80 -8.02
C ASP A 327 -4.54 -12.99 -6.82
N ILE A 328 -5.18 -11.84 -7.10
CA ILE A 328 -5.68 -10.93 -6.08
C ILE A 328 -7.21 -10.96 -6.12
N LYS A 329 -7.85 -11.10 -4.96
CA LYS A 329 -9.31 -11.04 -4.81
C LYS A 329 -9.65 -9.94 -3.82
N ALA A 330 -10.34 -8.92 -4.30
CA ALA A 330 -10.97 -7.91 -3.46
C ALA A 330 -12.42 -8.32 -3.24
N LYS A 331 -12.74 -8.78 -2.03
CA LYS A 331 -14.09 -9.08 -1.56
C LYS A 331 -14.73 -7.84 -0.98
N TYR A 332 -16.05 -7.77 -1.04
CA TYR A 332 -16.81 -6.64 -0.51
C TYR A 332 -18.23 -7.08 -0.13
N GLY A 333 -18.82 -6.33 0.81
CA GLY A 333 -20.24 -6.44 1.15
C GLY A 333 -21.17 -6.06 -0.01
N GLU A 334 -22.47 -6.26 0.21
CA GLU A 334 -23.50 -6.07 -0.83
C GLU A 334 -23.53 -4.64 -1.39
N LYS A 335 -23.39 -3.63 -0.52
CA LYS A 335 -23.45 -2.20 -0.89
C LYS A 335 -22.34 -1.83 -1.87
N LEU A 336 -21.07 -2.01 -1.47
CA LEU A 336 -19.92 -1.81 -2.36
C LEU A 336 -19.97 -2.72 -3.59
N GLY A 337 -20.46 -3.95 -3.43
CA GLY A 337 -20.53 -4.89 -4.53
C GLY A 337 -21.54 -4.53 -5.61
N ARG A 338 -22.64 -3.86 -5.27
CA ARG A 338 -23.55 -3.26 -6.25
C ARG A 338 -22.82 -2.19 -7.07
N ILE A 339 -22.14 -1.26 -6.38
CA ILE A 339 -21.38 -0.16 -7.02
C ILE A 339 -20.34 -0.71 -7.99
N TYR A 340 -19.46 -1.61 -7.52
CA TYR A 340 -18.41 -2.19 -8.36
C TYR A 340 -18.97 -3.04 -9.50
N SER A 341 -20.02 -3.81 -9.27
CA SER A 341 -20.67 -4.60 -10.33
C SER A 341 -21.21 -3.70 -11.45
N ASP A 342 -21.89 -2.61 -11.10
CA ASP A 342 -22.52 -1.74 -12.09
C ASP A 342 -21.49 -0.85 -12.80
N MET A 343 -20.47 -0.38 -12.08
CA MET A 343 -19.34 0.36 -12.66
C MET A 343 -18.53 -0.50 -13.64
N THR A 344 -18.35 -1.79 -13.37
CA THR A 344 -17.50 -2.67 -14.21
C THR A 344 -18.27 -3.41 -15.31
N ASN A 345 -19.59 -3.25 -15.38
CA ASN A 345 -20.43 -3.81 -16.42
C ASN A 345 -20.35 -3.01 -17.72
N SER A 346 -19.16 -2.95 -18.30
CA SER A 346 -18.87 -2.25 -19.55
C SER A 346 -18.33 -3.22 -20.60
N LYS A 347 -18.42 -2.84 -21.88
CA LYS A 347 -17.82 -3.58 -22.99
C LYS A 347 -16.50 -2.94 -23.36
N PHE A 348 -15.50 -3.76 -23.63
CA PHE A 348 -14.22 -3.31 -24.17
C PHE A 348 -14.41 -2.45 -25.43
N GLU A 349 -13.86 -1.23 -25.43
CA GLU A 349 -13.89 -0.33 -26.58
C GLU A 349 -12.84 -0.72 -27.64
N LYS A 350 -13.30 -1.34 -28.73
CA LYS A 350 -12.43 -1.90 -29.77
C LYS A 350 -11.69 -0.84 -30.58
N ASN A 351 -12.14 0.41 -30.58
CA ASN A 351 -11.48 1.48 -31.30
C ASN A 351 -10.17 1.93 -30.65
N PHE A 352 -9.98 1.73 -29.34
CA PHE A 352 -8.74 2.12 -28.65
C PHE A 352 -7.49 1.48 -29.24
N GLN A 353 -7.56 0.22 -29.69
CA GLN A 353 -6.42 -0.46 -30.33
C GLN A 353 -5.88 0.27 -31.57
N LYS A 354 -6.68 1.14 -32.20
CA LYS A 354 -6.25 1.89 -33.39
C LYS A 354 -5.11 2.85 -33.08
N TYR A 355 -5.00 3.27 -31.83
CA TYR A 355 -4.14 4.34 -31.37
C TYR A 355 -3.02 3.84 -30.43
N ILE A 356 -2.86 2.53 -30.29
CA ILE A 356 -1.78 1.95 -29.51
C ILE A 356 -0.88 1.16 -30.46
N HIS A 357 0.36 1.63 -30.61
CA HIS A 357 1.35 1.00 -31.46
C HIS A 357 1.83 -0.33 -30.86
N LYS A 358 2.13 -1.32 -31.71
CA LYS A 358 2.56 -2.67 -31.30
C LYS A 358 3.86 -2.68 -30.48
N ASP A 359 4.68 -1.65 -30.66
CA ASP A 359 5.98 -1.48 -30.01
C ASP A 359 5.89 -0.52 -28.79
N ALA A 360 4.68 -0.23 -28.31
CA ALA A 360 4.49 0.54 -27.08
C ALA A 360 5.13 -0.18 -25.89
N LEU A 361 5.94 0.55 -25.12
CA LEU A 361 6.64 0.06 -23.92
C LEU A 361 5.65 -0.33 -22.82
N ALA A 362 4.58 0.45 -22.69
CA ALA A 362 3.49 0.17 -21.79
C ALA A 362 2.17 0.57 -22.44
N TYR A 363 1.11 -0.15 -22.12
CA TYR A 363 -0.24 0.29 -22.41
C TYR A 363 -1.23 -0.22 -21.38
N PHE A 364 -2.30 0.53 -21.19
CA PHE A 364 -3.43 0.10 -20.39
C PHE A 364 -4.74 0.40 -21.09
N THR A 365 -5.75 -0.39 -20.73
CA THR A 365 -7.14 -0.13 -21.08
C THR A 365 -7.99 -0.25 -19.84
N TYR A 366 -8.85 0.74 -19.63
CA TYR A 366 -9.79 0.81 -18.53
C TYR A 366 -11.19 0.98 -19.09
N ASN A 367 -12.12 0.15 -18.67
CA ASN A 367 -13.49 0.16 -19.16
C ASN A 367 -14.44 0.22 -17.96
N ALA A 368 -14.89 1.42 -17.63
CA ALA A 368 -15.95 1.62 -16.66
C ALA A 368 -17.24 2.13 -17.32
N ASN A 369 -18.36 1.92 -16.63
CA ASN A 369 -19.64 2.56 -16.83
C ASN A 369 -19.83 3.56 -15.68
N LEU A 370 -19.22 4.75 -15.81
CA LEU A 370 -19.26 5.75 -14.74
C LEU A 370 -20.68 6.27 -14.48
N LYS A 371 -21.54 6.30 -15.51
CA LYS A 371 -22.95 6.68 -15.37
C LYS A 371 -23.68 5.76 -14.38
N ASN A 372 -23.66 4.46 -14.61
CA ASN A 372 -24.32 3.52 -13.72
C ASN A 372 -23.59 3.41 -12.37
N GLY A 373 -22.26 3.52 -12.37
CA GLY A 373 -21.47 3.56 -11.15
C GLY A 373 -21.87 4.75 -10.26
N TYR A 374 -22.09 5.93 -10.84
CA TYR A 374 -22.55 7.12 -10.14
C TYR A 374 -23.94 6.92 -9.56
N HIS A 375 -24.93 6.56 -10.39
CA HIS A 375 -26.31 6.38 -9.92
C HIS A 375 -26.40 5.36 -8.79
N THR A 376 -25.70 4.24 -8.93
CA THR A 376 -25.67 3.20 -7.89
C THR A 376 -24.95 3.68 -6.63
N SER A 377 -23.86 4.44 -6.77
CA SER A 377 -23.15 5.03 -5.62
C SER A 377 -24.03 6.04 -4.90
N PHE A 378 -24.69 6.93 -5.65
CA PHE A 378 -25.58 7.95 -5.12
C PHE A 378 -26.73 7.30 -4.37
N ASP A 379 -27.41 6.33 -4.96
CA ASP A 379 -28.51 5.60 -4.32
C ASP A 379 -28.03 4.91 -3.04
N VAL A 380 -26.93 4.14 -3.11
CA VAL A 380 -26.40 3.40 -1.94
C VAL A 380 -26.00 4.35 -0.82
N ILE A 381 -25.33 5.46 -1.12
CA ILE A 381 -24.89 6.43 -0.11
C ILE A 381 -26.10 7.17 0.46
N MET A 382 -27.01 7.67 -0.38
CA MET A 382 -28.18 8.41 0.08
C MET A 382 -29.10 7.55 0.95
N ASP A 383 -29.30 6.29 0.61
CA ASP A 383 -30.08 5.34 1.44
C ASP A 383 -29.47 5.13 2.83
N MET A 384 -28.17 5.42 3.01
CA MET A 384 -27.49 5.30 4.30
C MET A 384 -27.66 6.57 5.15
N ILE A 385 -27.56 7.75 4.53
CA ILE A 385 -27.44 9.02 5.26
C ILE A 385 -28.74 9.86 5.30
N ARG A 386 -29.80 9.45 4.58
CA ARG A 386 -31.09 10.19 4.53
C ARG A 386 -31.84 10.21 5.87
N ASP A 387 -31.64 9.16 6.68
CA ASP A 387 -32.29 9.01 7.98
C ASP A 387 -31.40 9.51 9.13
N ASP A 388 -30.30 10.20 8.85
CA ASP A 388 -29.41 10.77 9.86
C ASP A 388 -30.14 11.87 10.67
N GLU A 389 -29.82 12.00 11.95
CA GLU A 389 -30.41 13.00 12.85
C GLU A 389 -29.64 14.33 12.85
N ASP A 390 -28.40 14.36 12.35
CA ASP A 390 -27.57 15.56 12.29
C ASP A 390 -28.04 16.53 11.20
N GLN A 391 -28.43 17.74 11.62
CA GLN A 391 -28.97 18.77 10.73
C GLN A 391 -27.99 19.19 9.61
N LYS A 392 -26.67 19.18 9.87
CA LYS A 392 -25.67 19.52 8.84
C LYS A 392 -25.58 18.41 7.81
N VAL A 393 -25.63 17.14 8.23
CA VAL A 393 -25.68 15.99 7.33
C VAL A 393 -26.92 16.07 6.45
N LEU A 394 -28.11 16.25 7.05
CA LEU A 394 -29.37 16.38 6.30
C LEU A 394 -29.38 17.58 5.33
N SER A 395 -28.76 18.70 5.71
CA SER A 395 -28.63 19.86 4.82
C SER A 395 -27.76 19.53 3.60
N ASN A 396 -26.67 18.78 3.79
CA ASN A 396 -25.80 18.32 2.69
C ASN A 396 -26.50 17.28 1.80
N VAL A 397 -27.29 16.38 2.40
CA VAL A 397 -28.14 15.41 1.65
C VAL A 397 -29.11 16.17 0.75
N LEU A 398 -29.85 17.15 1.29
CA LEU A 398 -30.77 17.97 0.52
C LEU A 398 -30.04 18.69 -0.63
N LEU A 399 -28.88 19.30 -0.35
CA LEU A 399 -28.09 19.97 -1.39
C LEU A 399 -27.66 18.99 -2.49
N ALA A 400 -27.19 17.79 -2.12
CA ALA A 400 -26.78 16.77 -3.07
C ALA A 400 -27.94 16.27 -3.93
N GLU A 401 -29.13 16.07 -3.35
CA GLU A 401 -30.35 15.70 -4.08
C GLU A 401 -30.81 16.80 -5.04
N LEU A 402 -30.78 18.07 -4.59
CA LEU A 402 -31.12 19.20 -5.45
C LEU A 402 -30.13 19.30 -6.63
N ILE A 403 -28.83 19.18 -6.38
CA ILE A 403 -27.82 19.19 -7.46
C ILE A 403 -28.08 18.02 -8.42
N ASN A 404 -28.32 16.82 -7.91
CA ASN A 404 -28.56 15.64 -8.75
C ASN A 404 -29.84 15.77 -9.60
N GLU A 405 -30.88 16.45 -9.10
CA GLU A 405 -32.12 16.70 -9.84
C GLU A 405 -31.97 17.85 -10.86
N PHE A 406 -31.24 18.91 -10.52
CA PHE A 406 -31.08 20.09 -11.40
C PHE A 406 -29.98 19.94 -12.45
N VAL A 407 -28.97 19.11 -12.19
CA VAL A 407 -27.88 18.84 -13.12
C VAL A 407 -28.24 17.62 -13.95
N ASP A 408 -28.13 17.74 -15.27
CA ASP A 408 -28.25 16.60 -16.17
C ASP A 408 -26.98 15.75 -16.11
N VAL A 409 -26.85 14.97 -15.03
CA VAL A 409 -25.69 14.13 -14.74
C VAL A 409 -25.49 13.08 -15.85
N ASP A 410 -26.58 12.61 -16.45
CA ASP A 410 -26.56 11.70 -17.58
C ASP A 410 -25.81 12.30 -18.77
N ASN A 411 -26.14 13.54 -19.15
CA ASN A 411 -25.43 14.25 -20.22
C ASN A 411 -23.95 14.50 -19.89
N ILE A 412 -23.59 14.69 -18.60
CA ILE A 412 -22.18 14.81 -18.18
C ILE A 412 -21.42 13.52 -18.46
N PHE A 413 -21.98 12.36 -18.07
CA PHE A 413 -21.33 11.07 -18.34
C PHE A 413 -21.37 10.65 -19.82
N GLU A 414 -22.22 11.25 -20.65
CA GLU A 414 -22.12 11.10 -22.10
C GLU A 414 -20.90 11.84 -22.69
N VAL A 415 -20.40 12.88 -22.02
CA VAL A 415 -19.13 13.53 -22.41
C VAL A 415 -17.95 12.60 -22.13
N TYR A 416 -17.90 11.99 -20.94
CA TYR A 416 -16.90 10.99 -20.55
C TYR A 416 -17.54 9.75 -19.90
N GLN A 417 -17.50 8.62 -20.61
CA GLN A 417 -18.21 7.41 -20.20
C GLN A 417 -17.44 6.55 -19.19
N GLY A 418 -16.14 6.81 -18.98
CA GLY A 418 -15.26 5.98 -18.15
C GLY A 418 -14.47 4.92 -18.89
N SER A 419 -14.61 4.80 -20.21
CA SER A 419 -13.71 3.97 -21.00
C SER A 419 -12.54 4.81 -21.49
N MET A 420 -11.32 4.38 -21.18
CA MET A 420 -10.08 5.05 -21.57
C MET A 420 -8.96 4.06 -21.92
N PHE A 421 -7.94 4.55 -22.60
CA PHE A 421 -6.68 3.88 -22.81
C PHE A 421 -5.52 4.84 -22.61
N GLY A 422 -4.35 4.28 -22.37
CA GLY A 422 -3.10 5.01 -22.45
C GLY A 422 -1.98 4.12 -22.96
N SER A 423 -0.97 4.74 -23.55
CA SER A 423 0.25 4.07 -23.99
C SER A 423 1.47 4.96 -23.83
N LEU A 424 2.59 4.34 -23.49
CA LEU A 424 3.93 4.93 -23.51
C LEU A 424 4.69 4.34 -24.71
N ASN A 425 5.00 5.18 -25.69
CA ASN A 425 5.60 4.75 -26.96
C ASN A 425 7.12 4.97 -27.00
N GLY A 426 7.73 5.53 -25.94
CA GLY A 426 9.15 5.85 -25.87
C GLY A 426 9.41 7.20 -25.23
N TYR A 427 10.57 7.77 -25.53
CA TYR A 427 10.98 9.12 -25.12
C TYR A 427 11.40 9.91 -26.35
N LYS A 428 11.18 11.22 -26.32
CA LYS A 428 11.62 12.16 -27.36
C LYS A 428 12.48 13.25 -26.73
N LYS A 429 13.58 13.61 -27.40
CA LYS A 429 14.38 14.78 -27.04
C LYS A 429 13.70 16.03 -27.53
N ILE A 430 13.52 17.01 -26.65
CA ILE A 430 12.97 18.32 -26.98
C ILE A 430 13.90 19.38 -26.41
N LYS A 431 14.13 20.43 -27.19
CA LYS A 431 14.83 21.62 -26.70
C LYS A 431 13.93 22.38 -25.74
N THR A 432 14.43 22.65 -24.54
CA THR A 432 13.76 23.43 -23.50
C THR A 432 14.67 24.59 -23.10
N THR A 433 14.09 25.74 -22.78
CA THR A 433 14.85 26.88 -22.23
C THR A 433 14.77 26.82 -20.71
N ARG A 434 15.92 26.75 -20.03
CA ARG A 434 16.02 26.83 -18.55
C ARG A 434 16.68 28.15 -18.17
N ILE A 435 16.23 28.74 -17.06
CA ILE A 435 16.91 29.89 -16.45
C ILE A 435 17.93 29.33 -15.46
N ASP A 436 19.22 29.52 -15.75
CA ASP A 436 20.30 29.22 -14.81
C ASP A 436 20.58 30.45 -13.95
N TYR A 437 20.47 30.27 -12.64
CA TYR A 437 20.77 31.29 -11.64
C TYR A 437 22.24 31.20 -11.25
N GLN A 438 23.03 32.19 -11.65
CA GLN A 438 24.40 32.33 -11.17
C GLN A 438 24.41 33.34 -10.03
N TYR A 439 24.79 32.87 -8.86
CA TYR A 439 25.00 33.67 -7.67
C TYR A 439 26.49 33.90 -7.47
N ASP A 440 26.90 35.17 -7.42
CA ASP A 440 28.26 35.56 -7.08
C ASP A 440 28.38 35.74 -5.56
N GLU A 441 29.08 34.81 -4.90
CA GLU A 441 29.26 34.81 -3.44
C GLU A 441 30.10 36.00 -2.93
N GLU A 442 30.88 36.68 -3.78
CA GLU A 442 31.71 37.83 -3.38
C GLU A 442 30.96 39.16 -3.52
N THR A 443 30.11 39.30 -4.55
CA THR A 443 29.38 40.55 -4.83
C THR A 443 27.93 40.53 -4.38
N PHE A 444 27.40 39.35 -4.00
CA PHE A 444 25.99 39.11 -3.66
C PHE A 444 25.02 39.44 -4.82
N GLU A 445 25.53 39.49 -6.05
CA GLU A 445 24.72 39.75 -7.25
C GLU A 445 24.16 38.46 -7.85
N TYR A 446 22.95 38.55 -8.38
CA TYR A 446 22.28 37.47 -9.11
C TYR A 446 22.29 37.77 -10.60
N SER A 447 22.64 36.77 -11.41
CA SER A 447 22.44 36.84 -12.86
C SER A 447 21.63 35.65 -13.35
N GLU A 448 20.65 35.94 -14.19
CA GLU A 448 19.80 34.96 -14.85
C GLU A 448 20.31 34.79 -16.28
N THR A 449 20.60 33.54 -16.65
CA THR A 449 21.01 33.23 -18.03
C THR A 449 20.04 32.22 -18.60
N GLU A 450 19.38 32.56 -19.71
CA GLU A 450 18.60 31.59 -20.47
C GLU A 450 19.54 30.63 -21.18
N VAL A 451 19.46 29.35 -20.84
CA VAL A 451 20.25 28.27 -21.44
C VAL A 451 19.31 27.34 -22.19
N GLU A 452 19.63 27.07 -23.46
CA GLU A 452 18.98 25.99 -24.22
C GLU A 452 19.51 24.64 -23.72
N ASP A 453 18.62 23.79 -23.25
CA ASP A 453 18.89 22.42 -22.80
C ASP A 453 18.09 21.41 -23.63
N GLU A 454 18.56 20.17 -23.73
CA GLU A 454 17.83 19.07 -24.38
C GLU A 454 17.31 18.11 -23.33
N GLN A 455 15.99 18.04 -23.17
CA GLN A 455 15.34 17.15 -22.21
C GLN A 455 14.63 15.99 -22.91
N ASP A 456 14.76 14.80 -22.35
CA ASP A 456 14.02 13.62 -22.78
C ASP A 456 12.64 13.56 -22.12
N ILE A 457 11.59 13.52 -22.93
CA ILE A 457 10.21 13.59 -22.47
C ILE A 457 9.45 12.30 -22.85
N PRO A 458 8.66 11.73 -21.91
CA PRO A 458 7.83 10.57 -22.21
C PRO A 458 6.90 10.84 -23.39
N ASN A 459 7.00 10.00 -24.42
CA ASN A 459 6.09 10.05 -25.55
C ASN A 459 4.85 9.19 -25.27
N PHE A 460 3.79 9.82 -24.78
CA PHE A 460 2.56 9.11 -24.39
C PHE A 460 1.36 9.53 -25.22
N THR A 461 0.39 8.62 -25.29
CA THR A 461 -0.94 8.83 -25.86
C THR A 461 -1.96 8.40 -24.83
N ILE A 462 -2.97 9.23 -24.59
CA ILE A 462 -4.16 8.86 -23.81
C ILE A 462 -5.39 9.11 -24.67
N GLY A 463 -6.46 8.38 -24.41
CA GLY A 463 -7.73 8.68 -25.03
C GLY A 463 -8.90 8.07 -24.29
N PHE A 464 -10.07 8.64 -24.52
CA PHE A 464 -11.30 8.20 -23.89
C PHE A 464 -12.48 8.22 -24.85
N LYS A 465 -13.51 7.46 -24.50
CA LYS A 465 -14.75 7.38 -25.27
C LYS A 465 -15.73 8.49 -24.87
N THR A 466 -16.34 9.11 -25.87
CA THR A 466 -17.39 10.13 -25.73
C THR A 466 -18.59 9.82 -26.61
N GLU A 467 -19.80 10.13 -26.15
CA GLU A 467 -21.03 10.14 -26.95
C GLU A 467 -21.44 11.55 -27.38
N LYS A 468 -20.69 12.58 -26.96
CA LYS A 468 -20.92 13.99 -27.31
C LYS A 468 -19.77 14.60 -28.15
N PRO A 469 -19.30 13.97 -29.25
CA PRO A 469 -18.17 14.51 -30.01
C PRO A 469 -18.44 15.87 -30.63
N GLU A 470 -19.68 16.17 -31.04
CA GLU A 470 -20.04 17.49 -31.59
C GLU A 470 -19.96 18.61 -30.56
N PHE A 471 -20.33 18.32 -29.31
CA PHE A 471 -20.25 19.26 -28.21
C PHE A 471 -18.79 19.59 -27.89
N LEU A 472 -17.96 18.55 -27.74
CA LEU A 472 -16.52 18.72 -27.52
C LEU A 472 -15.86 19.49 -28.68
N ASN A 473 -16.19 19.17 -29.94
CA ASN A 473 -15.68 19.90 -31.10
C ASN A 473 -16.06 21.40 -31.09
N ARG A 474 -17.27 21.72 -30.61
CA ARG A 474 -17.71 23.12 -30.45
C ARG A 474 -16.91 23.82 -29.35
N ILE A 475 -16.69 23.17 -28.20
CA ILE A 475 -15.85 23.69 -27.12
C ILE A 475 -14.42 23.94 -27.64
N SER A 476 -13.78 22.95 -28.24
CA SER A 476 -12.40 23.05 -28.73
C SER A 476 -12.23 24.18 -29.74
N ARG A 477 -13.22 24.41 -30.61
CA ARG A 477 -13.23 25.54 -31.56
C ARG A 477 -13.35 26.90 -30.88
N VAL A 478 -14.09 26.99 -29.78
CA VAL A 478 -14.18 28.24 -29.00
C VAL A 478 -12.88 28.45 -28.24
N LEU A 479 -12.37 27.42 -27.57
CA LEU A 479 -11.09 27.45 -26.86
C LEU A 479 -9.94 27.91 -27.77
N SER A 480 -9.85 27.39 -29.00
CA SER A 480 -8.83 27.80 -29.98
C SER A 480 -8.96 29.25 -30.50
N LYS A 481 -10.00 29.99 -30.09
CA LYS A 481 -10.17 31.41 -30.43
C LYS A 481 -9.95 32.32 -29.23
N VAL A 482 -10.15 31.79 -28.02
CA VAL A 482 -10.07 32.57 -26.78
C VAL A 482 -8.70 32.37 -26.13
N GLN A 483 -8.09 31.18 -26.28
CA GLN A 483 -6.75 30.89 -25.81
C GLN A 483 -5.75 30.95 -26.98
N PRO A 484 -4.78 31.89 -26.97
CA PRO A 484 -3.78 32.02 -28.03
C PRO A 484 -2.93 30.76 -28.23
N ASP A 485 -2.63 30.05 -27.14
CA ASP A 485 -1.75 28.86 -27.16
C ASP A 485 -2.41 27.63 -27.80
N ILE A 486 -3.71 27.70 -28.09
CA ILE A 486 -4.45 26.59 -28.72
C ILE A 486 -4.62 26.89 -30.21
N VAL A 487 -3.74 26.30 -31.01
CA VAL A 487 -3.73 26.46 -32.46
C VAL A 487 -4.56 25.35 -33.11
N LYS A 488 -5.50 25.75 -33.96
CA LYS A 488 -6.31 24.80 -34.72
C LYS A 488 -5.63 24.41 -36.03
N HIS A 489 -5.47 23.11 -36.26
CA HIS A 489 -4.98 22.52 -37.51
C HIS A 489 -6.11 21.78 -38.26
N GLU A 490 -5.77 21.17 -39.40
CA GLU A 490 -6.70 20.32 -40.13
C GLU A 490 -6.92 19.00 -39.37
N GLY A 491 -8.06 18.87 -38.70
CA GLY A 491 -8.48 17.62 -38.03
C GLY A 491 -8.00 17.47 -36.58
N TYR A 492 -7.11 18.33 -36.09
CA TYR A 492 -6.62 18.32 -34.70
C TYR A 492 -6.31 19.72 -34.18
N TYR A 493 -5.94 19.80 -32.91
CA TYR A 493 -5.55 21.01 -32.21
C TYR A 493 -4.19 20.80 -31.56
N GLU A 494 -3.37 21.84 -31.55
CA GLU A 494 -2.10 21.92 -30.86
C GLU A 494 -2.24 22.88 -29.68
N ILE A 495 -1.68 22.52 -28.55
CA ILE A 495 -1.52 23.34 -27.35
C ILE A 495 -0.02 23.56 -27.20
N GLN A 496 0.47 24.76 -27.50
CA GLN A 496 1.92 25.02 -27.68
C GLN A 496 2.76 24.74 -26.42
N ASN A 497 2.20 25.02 -25.23
CA ASN A 497 2.86 24.89 -23.93
C ASN A 497 2.07 23.96 -22.98
N ALA A 498 1.72 22.76 -23.45
CA ALA A 498 0.80 21.88 -22.74
C ALA A 498 1.40 21.18 -21.52
N ILE A 499 2.64 20.67 -21.62
CA ILE A 499 3.30 19.93 -20.55
C ILE A 499 4.45 20.78 -20.02
N LEU A 500 4.47 20.99 -18.70
CA LEU A 500 5.47 21.80 -17.99
C LEU A 500 5.67 23.21 -18.59
N ASN A 501 4.63 23.76 -19.23
CA ASN A 501 4.64 25.04 -19.95
C ASN A 501 5.72 25.17 -21.04
N THR A 502 6.25 24.05 -21.54
CA THR A 502 7.37 24.04 -22.50
C THR A 502 7.16 23.11 -23.68
N ILE A 503 6.26 22.13 -23.55
CA ILE A 503 6.14 21.03 -24.51
C ILE A 503 4.77 21.07 -25.19
N PRO A 504 4.72 21.02 -26.53
CA PRO A 504 3.45 21.00 -27.24
C PRO A 504 2.72 19.68 -27.00
N GLY A 505 1.43 19.79 -26.75
CA GLY A 505 0.48 18.69 -26.67
C GLY A 505 -0.54 18.80 -27.77
N TYR A 506 -0.99 17.67 -28.31
CA TYR A 506 -1.91 17.62 -29.43
C TYR A 506 -3.16 16.85 -29.04
N PHE A 507 -4.32 17.29 -29.51
CA PHE A 507 -5.56 16.55 -29.29
C PHE A 507 -6.49 16.57 -30.50
N ALA A 508 -7.30 15.53 -30.62
CA ALA A 508 -8.32 15.40 -31.66
C ALA A 508 -9.53 14.62 -31.16
N ILE A 509 -10.66 14.83 -31.83
CA ILE A 509 -11.91 14.12 -31.59
C ILE A 509 -12.25 13.39 -32.89
N VAL A 510 -11.99 12.08 -32.91
CA VAL A 510 -12.14 11.22 -34.09
C VAL A 510 -13.27 10.23 -33.85
N GLY A 511 -14.41 10.47 -34.51
CA GLY A 511 -15.65 9.75 -34.21
C GLY A 511 -16.05 9.94 -32.75
N ASN A 512 -16.13 8.84 -32.00
CA ASN A 512 -16.50 8.83 -30.58
C ASN A 512 -15.28 8.71 -29.65
N THR A 513 -14.07 8.99 -30.14
CA THR A 513 -12.83 8.91 -29.35
C THR A 513 -12.19 10.28 -29.27
N VAL A 514 -11.90 10.72 -28.05
CA VAL A 514 -11.04 11.87 -27.78
C VAL A 514 -9.64 11.35 -27.53
N ILE A 515 -8.64 11.95 -28.17
CA ILE A 515 -7.25 11.50 -28.12
C ILE A 515 -6.41 12.71 -27.76
N PHE A 516 -5.50 12.53 -26.80
CA PHE A 516 -4.46 13.49 -26.46
C PHE A 516 -3.11 12.78 -26.52
N SER A 517 -2.11 13.40 -27.13
CA SER A 517 -0.74 12.87 -27.16
C SER A 517 0.27 13.98 -27.35
N VAL A 518 1.48 13.76 -26.86
CA VAL A 518 2.64 14.59 -27.21
C VAL A 518 3.31 14.13 -28.51
N ASP A 519 2.82 13.05 -29.14
CA ASP A 519 3.29 12.55 -30.43
C ASP A 519 2.59 13.31 -31.58
N GLU A 520 3.26 14.29 -32.19
CA GLU A 520 2.73 15.00 -33.36
C GLU A 520 2.46 14.05 -34.53
N ASN A 521 3.26 13.00 -34.68
CA ASN A 521 3.15 12.03 -35.78
C ASN A 521 1.81 11.27 -35.71
N LEU A 522 1.27 11.08 -34.50
CA LEU A 522 -0.05 10.50 -34.32
C LEU A 522 -1.14 11.33 -35.02
N PHE A 523 -1.03 12.66 -35.00
CA PHE A 523 -2.05 13.55 -35.56
C PHE A 523 -1.81 13.93 -37.02
N THR A 524 -0.56 14.02 -37.45
CA THR A 524 -0.21 14.43 -38.81
C THR A 524 -0.28 13.27 -39.81
N THR A 525 0.00 12.02 -39.39
CA THR A 525 0.02 10.87 -40.32
C THR A 525 -0.91 9.73 -39.90
N HIS A 526 -1.21 9.59 -38.60
CA HIS A 526 -1.99 8.47 -38.05
C HIS A 526 -3.31 8.89 -37.37
N LEU A 527 -3.92 10.02 -37.78
CA LEU A 527 -5.12 10.56 -37.12
C LEU A 527 -6.28 9.55 -37.06
N ASN A 528 -6.40 8.69 -38.07
CA ASN A 528 -7.40 7.63 -38.16
C ASN A 528 -6.93 6.29 -37.54
N GLY A 529 -5.77 6.30 -36.88
CA GLY A 529 -5.09 5.18 -36.25
C GLY A 529 -4.03 4.51 -37.14
N TYR A 530 -3.11 3.79 -36.50
CA TYR A 530 -2.02 3.01 -37.14
C TYR A 530 -2.54 1.95 -38.11
N ALA A 531 -1.70 1.39 -38.99
CA ALA A 531 -2.14 0.27 -39.83
C ALA A 531 -2.42 -0.99 -38.99
N LYS A 532 -3.23 -1.93 -39.51
CA LYS A 532 -3.60 -3.15 -38.75
C LYS A 532 -2.38 -3.98 -38.32
N SER A 533 -1.29 -3.95 -39.07
CA SER A 533 -0.01 -4.63 -38.79
C SER A 533 0.84 -3.93 -37.72
N GLU A 534 0.50 -2.70 -37.35
CA GLU A 534 1.25 -1.83 -36.43
C GLU A 534 0.52 -1.63 -35.10
N ARG A 535 -0.68 -2.20 -34.95
CA ARG A 535 -1.48 -2.11 -33.72
C ARG A 535 -1.19 -3.26 -32.79
N ILE A 536 -1.31 -3.03 -31.48
CA ILE A 536 -1.24 -4.09 -30.47
C ILE A 536 -2.28 -5.20 -30.69
N ASN A 537 -1.96 -6.41 -30.20
CA ASN A 537 -2.89 -7.52 -30.16
C ASN A 537 -3.77 -7.47 -28.90
N ILE A 538 -4.97 -6.92 -29.02
CA ILE A 538 -5.91 -6.77 -27.90
C ILE A 538 -6.68 -8.04 -27.49
N LYS A 539 -6.27 -9.25 -27.90
CA LYS A 539 -7.00 -10.49 -27.50
C LYS A 539 -7.08 -10.65 -25.97
N LYS A 540 -5.99 -10.38 -25.26
CA LYS A 540 -5.94 -10.43 -23.78
C LYS A 540 -6.75 -9.27 -23.18
N ALA A 541 -6.54 -8.05 -23.65
CA ALA A 541 -7.28 -6.87 -23.21
C ALA A 541 -8.80 -7.01 -23.39
N LYS A 542 -9.30 -7.55 -24.51
CA LYS A 542 -10.73 -7.82 -24.72
C LYS A 542 -11.34 -8.83 -23.75
N LYS A 543 -10.54 -9.79 -23.29
CA LYS A 543 -10.98 -10.78 -22.30
C LYS A 543 -10.98 -10.18 -20.91
N SER A 544 -10.13 -9.18 -20.67
CA SER A 544 -10.23 -8.35 -19.49
C SER A 544 -11.46 -7.47 -19.59
N LYS A 545 -12.38 -7.61 -18.64
CA LYS A 545 -13.64 -6.87 -18.68
C LYS A 545 -13.43 -5.41 -18.28
N PHE A 546 -12.72 -5.20 -17.18
CA PHE A 546 -12.56 -3.90 -16.52
C PHE A 546 -11.20 -3.27 -16.86
N THR A 547 -10.10 -3.84 -16.36
CA THR A 547 -8.76 -3.26 -16.51
C THR A 547 -7.77 -4.23 -17.12
N PHE A 548 -6.98 -3.78 -18.09
CA PHE A 548 -5.82 -4.51 -18.60
C PHE A 548 -4.61 -3.58 -18.61
N VAL A 549 -3.47 -4.04 -18.12
CA VAL A 549 -2.18 -3.34 -18.18
C VAL A 549 -1.16 -4.30 -18.76
N HIS A 550 -0.29 -3.77 -19.61
CA HIS A 550 0.87 -4.45 -20.15
C HIS A 550 2.07 -3.50 -20.05
N LEU A 551 3.18 -4.00 -19.54
CA LEU A 551 4.45 -3.29 -19.44
C LEU A 551 5.56 -4.24 -19.88
N ASP A 552 6.28 -3.83 -20.91
CA ASP A 552 7.56 -4.41 -21.29
C ASP A 552 8.65 -3.69 -20.47
N LEU A 553 8.98 -4.28 -19.32
CA LEU A 553 9.93 -3.68 -18.38
C LEU A 553 11.33 -3.59 -19.00
N ASP A 554 11.68 -4.53 -19.87
CA ASP A 554 12.98 -4.57 -20.55
C ASP A 554 13.16 -3.36 -21.47
N GLN A 555 12.21 -3.18 -22.39
CA GLN A 555 12.24 -2.07 -23.32
C GLN A 555 12.04 -0.73 -22.60
N ALA A 556 11.25 -0.69 -21.52
CA ALA A 556 11.05 0.50 -20.72
C ALA A 556 12.35 0.95 -20.04
N LEU A 557 13.04 0.06 -19.34
CA LEU A 557 14.29 0.38 -18.62
C LEU A 557 15.42 0.75 -19.59
N MET A 558 15.52 0.11 -20.76
CA MET A 558 16.54 0.45 -21.77
C MET A 558 16.35 1.83 -22.39
N LYS A 559 15.11 2.32 -22.48
CA LYS A 559 14.78 3.59 -23.13
C LYS A 559 14.57 4.73 -22.15
N LEU A 560 14.50 4.45 -20.86
CA LEU A 560 14.36 5.45 -19.82
C LEU A 560 15.65 6.30 -19.74
N PRO A 561 15.57 7.61 -19.98
CA PRO A 561 16.73 8.48 -19.95
C PRO A 561 17.17 8.68 -18.50
N LYS A 562 18.45 8.47 -18.25
CA LYS A 562 19.02 8.50 -16.89
C LYS A 562 19.00 9.91 -16.30
N GLU A 563 19.05 10.91 -17.15
CA GLU A 563 19.12 12.32 -16.79
C GLU A 563 17.81 12.83 -16.16
N VAL A 564 16.67 12.16 -16.42
CA VAL A 564 15.37 12.50 -15.83
C VAL A 564 15.18 11.87 -14.45
N LEU A 565 16.08 10.98 -14.06
CA LEU A 565 16.01 10.22 -12.82
C LEU A 565 16.95 10.83 -11.80
N THR A 566 16.53 10.82 -10.54
CA THR A 566 17.46 11.06 -9.42
C THR A 566 18.56 9.98 -9.41
N GLU A 567 19.68 10.24 -8.77
CA GLU A 567 20.76 9.25 -8.61
C GLU A 567 20.21 7.92 -8.03
N ARG A 568 19.37 8.02 -7.00
CA ARG A 568 18.63 6.88 -6.42
C ARG A 568 17.80 6.15 -7.45
N GLN A 569 17.00 6.85 -8.25
CA GLN A 569 16.17 6.25 -9.31
C GLN A 569 17.02 5.58 -10.41
N ASN A 570 18.20 6.12 -10.72
CA ASN A 570 19.15 5.50 -11.64
C ASN A 570 19.77 4.22 -11.09
N GLU A 571 20.06 4.16 -9.79
CA GLU A 571 20.45 2.92 -9.10
C GLU A 571 19.34 1.87 -9.23
N ILE A 572 18.07 2.27 -9.05
CA ILE A 572 16.90 1.38 -9.25
C ILE A 572 16.92 0.76 -10.63
N VAL A 573 16.95 1.62 -11.65
CA VAL A 573 16.83 1.21 -13.04
C VAL A 573 17.98 0.29 -13.41
N SER A 574 19.21 0.63 -13.01
CA SER A 574 20.40 -0.18 -13.29
C SER A 574 20.35 -1.55 -12.62
N ALA A 575 19.80 -1.66 -11.40
CA ALA A 575 19.61 -2.93 -10.71
C ALA A 575 18.55 -3.82 -11.37
N LEU A 576 17.60 -3.23 -12.08
CA LEU A 576 16.50 -3.90 -12.77
C LEU A 576 16.79 -4.22 -14.25
N THR A 577 17.76 -3.57 -14.89
CA THR A 577 18.03 -3.73 -16.34
C THR A 577 18.33 -5.18 -16.75
N ASN A 578 19.02 -5.95 -15.88
CA ASN A 578 19.30 -7.37 -16.11
C ASN A 578 18.24 -8.30 -15.48
N LYS A 579 17.21 -7.71 -14.89
CA LYS A 579 16.09 -8.38 -14.21
C LYS A 579 14.77 -7.90 -14.81
N SER A 580 14.67 -7.97 -16.13
CA SER A 580 13.54 -7.49 -16.90
C SER A 580 12.64 -8.61 -17.45
N GLY A 581 11.42 -8.23 -17.82
CA GLY A 581 10.40 -9.13 -18.34
C GLY A 581 9.12 -8.38 -18.70
N ILE A 582 8.04 -9.13 -18.91
CA ILE A 582 6.72 -8.58 -19.25
C ILE A 582 5.81 -8.68 -18.03
N ILE A 583 5.26 -7.54 -17.61
CA ILE A 583 4.23 -7.46 -16.57
C ILE A 583 2.87 -7.29 -17.24
N GLU A 584 1.92 -8.17 -16.91
CA GLU A 584 0.52 -8.06 -17.32
C GLU A 584 -0.40 -8.08 -16.10
N LEU A 585 -1.28 -7.09 -15.97
CA LEU A 585 -2.36 -7.08 -14.99
C LEU A 585 -3.70 -7.18 -15.73
N LYS A 586 -4.58 -8.09 -15.31
CA LYS A 586 -5.92 -8.22 -15.90
C LYS A 586 -6.99 -8.48 -14.85
N THR A 587 -8.19 -7.97 -15.10
CA THR A 587 -9.40 -8.40 -14.38
C THR A 587 -9.86 -9.74 -14.93
N VAL A 588 -9.95 -10.75 -14.06
CA VAL A 588 -10.36 -12.13 -14.40
C VAL A 588 -11.87 -12.29 -14.22
N LYS A 589 -12.39 -11.80 -13.09
CA LYS A 589 -13.79 -11.99 -12.68
C LYS A 589 -14.28 -10.75 -11.94
N ASN A 590 -15.55 -10.43 -12.11
CA ASN A 590 -16.24 -9.42 -11.33
C ASN A 590 -17.66 -9.89 -11.04
N THR A 591 -18.11 -9.74 -9.79
CA THR A 591 -19.42 -10.11 -9.27
C THR A 591 -19.83 -9.14 -8.17
N LYS A 592 -21.08 -9.17 -7.72
CA LYS A 592 -21.54 -8.38 -6.57
C LYS A 592 -20.86 -8.69 -5.22
N LYS A 593 -19.94 -9.65 -5.14
CA LYS A 593 -19.24 -10.03 -3.89
C LYS A 593 -17.73 -9.92 -3.97
N GLU A 594 -17.18 -9.90 -5.18
CA GLU A 594 -15.74 -9.92 -5.39
C GLU A 594 -15.34 -9.45 -6.80
N THR A 595 -14.18 -8.78 -6.86
CA THR A 595 -13.42 -8.56 -8.09
C THR A 595 -12.10 -9.32 -7.98
N SER A 596 -11.78 -10.11 -9.01
CA SER A 596 -10.51 -10.85 -9.10
C SER A 596 -9.60 -10.26 -10.17
N PHE A 597 -8.36 -10.01 -9.79
CA PHE A 597 -7.27 -9.58 -10.64
C PHE A 597 -6.21 -10.67 -10.71
N GLN A 598 -5.48 -10.72 -11.81
CA GLN A 598 -4.31 -11.56 -11.96
C GLN A 598 -3.18 -10.71 -12.51
N LEU A 599 -2.08 -10.66 -11.76
CA LEU A 599 -0.81 -10.10 -12.17
C LEU A 599 0.09 -11.25 -12.59
N ASN A 600 0.59 -11.19 -13.82
CA ASN A 600 1.57 -12.12 -14.36
C ASN A 600 2.85 -11.35 -14.65
N TYR A 601 3.97 -11.81 -14.11
CA TYR A 601 5.29 -11.35 -14.49
C TYR A 601 6.02 -12.48 -15.21
N THR A 602 6.27 -12.31 -16.51
CA THR A 602 6.95 -13.27 -17.38
C THR A 602 8.39 -12.85 -17.58
N LEU A 603 9.33 -13.74 -17.25
CA LEU A 603 10.76 -13.45 -17.31
C LEU A 603 11.32 -13.71 -18.73
N ASN A 604 12.24 -12.87 -19.17
CA ASN A 604 12.82 -12.95 -20.53
C ASN A 604 13.80 -14.11 -20.71
N GLU A 605 14.49 -14.53 -19.64
CA GLU A 605 15.48 -15.61 -19.68
C GLU A 605 14.94 -16.91 -19.07
N ASP A 606 15.45 -18.05 -19.56
CA ASP A 606 15.32 -19.36 -18.90
C ASP A 606 16.19 -19.35 -17.65
N ILE A 607 15.78 -18.59 -16.64
CA ILE A 607 16.49 -18.51 -15.36
C ILE A 607 16.27 -19.84 -14.65
N GLU A 608 17.36 -20.60 -14.44
CA GLU A 608 17.32 -21.90 -13.74
C GLU A 608 16.67 -21.79 -12.35
N ASN A 609 16.66 -20.58 -11.76
CA ASN A 609 16.10 -20.29 -10.44
C ASN A 609 15.19 -19.04 -10.41
N ASN A 610 13.93 -19.20 -10.79
CA ASN A 610 12.90 -18.12 -10.73
C ASN A 610 12.64 -17.61 -9.31
N GLY A 611 12.91 -18.43 -8.29
CA GLY A 611 12.80 -18.02 -6.90
C GLY A 611 13.85 -16.97 -6.55
N LYS A 612 15.12 -17.24 -6.87
CA LYS A 612 16.23 -16.31 -6.64
C LYS A 612 15.99 -14.98 -7.35
N TYR A 613 15.48 -15.04 -8.57
CA TYR A 613 15.13 -13.83 -9.32
C TYR A 613 14.03 -12.98 -8.67
N LEU A 614 12.98 -13.61 -8.12
CA LEU A 614 11.95 -12.87 -7.39
C LEU A 614 12.54 -12.17 -6.17
N LEU A 615 13.38 -12.86 -5.40
CA LEU A 615 14.04 -12.26 -4.24
C LEU A 615 15.01 -11.16 -4.64
N ASP A 616 15.74 -11.35 -5.73
CA ASP A 616 16.61 -10.34 -6.33
C ASP A 616 15.82 -9.09 -6.73
N LEU A 617 14.60 -9.24 -7.25
CA LEU A 617 13.70 -8.13 -7.57
C LEU A 617 13.17 -7.45 -6.30
N ILE A 618 12.67 -8.22 -5.33
CA ILE A 618 12.17 -7.71 -4.05
C ILE A 618 13.27 -6.95 -3.32
N ASN A 619 14.48 -7.51 -3.25
CA ASN A 619 15.60 -6.90 -2.58
C ASN A 619 16.07 -5.62 -3.25
N SER A 620 16.11 -5.62 -4.60
CA SER A 620 16.31 -4.38 -5.34
C SER A 620 15.25 -3.36 -4.93
N LEU A 621 13.95 -3.63 -5.09
CA LEU A 621 12.92 -2.67 -4.69
C LEU A 621 13.03 -2.20 -3.23
N TYR A 622 13.37 -3.11 -2.32
CA TYR A 622 13.50 -2.83 -0.89
C TYR A 622 14.68 -1.92 -0.53
N THR A 623 15.91 -2.27 -0.95
CA THR A 623 17.10 -1.43 -0.74
C THR A 623 16.87 -0.01 -1.24
N LEU A 624 16.09 0.10 -2.30
CA LEU A 624 15.78 1.34 -2.97
C LEU A 624 14.68 2.12 -2.27
N THR A 625 13.84 1.52 -1.42
CA THR A 625 12.87 2.23 -0.56
C THR A 625 13.46 2.64 0.79
N LYS A 626 14.53 1.98 1.25
CA LYS A 626 15.19 2.22 2.54
C LYS A 626 16.10 3.46 2.58
N LYS A 627 16.85 3.71 1.51
CA LYS A 627 17.57 4.99 1.34
C LYS A 627 16.58 6.15 1.24
#